data_AF-A0A321LKJ1-F1
#
_entry.id   AF-A0A321LKJ1-F1
#
_cell.length_a   1.000
_cell.length_b   1.000
_cell.length_c   1.000
_cell.angle_alpha   90.00
_cell.angle_beta   90.00
_cell.angle_gamma   90.00
#
_symmetry.space_group_name_H-M   'P 1'
#
loop_
_entity.id
_entity.type
_entity.pdbx_description
1 polymer ?
#
loop_
_entity_poly.entity_id
_entity_poly.type
_entity_poly.pdbx_seq_one_letter_code
_entity_poly.pdbx_strand_id
1 'polypeptide(L)'
;MKEKSQTREEVVSQLAHRIDGFEKYPLGHSSTMAALACELAARLGLSKIDIEAIEEAALLHDIGLHAMAPSYYSSGDPLSFEERIDLWRHPVIGEQQMAKHGCSRHAQLLVRWHHEWWNGTGYPDMLAYEDIPIGARIIRAVDLHGALTSDRPYRNRLSEEAALTELAESAGVECDPYIVEVLLALLSEKAETAAESRQEPIPYPGQLETEPSSSTIENGTQPKEESEGGAATEPSGLDAHWTAEEVGSRAGVADSYLPEPPARAPAEAPSIIATFAPAPPSDRVKSRQWLDWKSGRYSRKSLLGFEASVLRQIEFKSVAIPFCGRARLEWYLSAWGKQILSNDNRAWAAALSRAVIGAGEPLGEEVVSRLLEDAYVPAARLGNPGLRRWFGEADAWFLDNLRRNIDAISDEEQRAEALAIGLLTGDYALSFDERTAELKRPLNSVFRAFANRSYVMLRGRARGRINTYNLPALDFIRRARSDLLYLDVPVAQVEIAGSEARSEWRDCWVTRGETIEAQENPQSKKAYLESIDQLLRSASHIKTWALAIQETGLTSARDLSDLIKEHRQAHTTYSKDLTEVAGGFRNYIVVATAG
;
A
#
# COMPACT_ATOMS: atom_id res chain seq x y z
N MET A 1 -13.10 -42.41 -24.27
CA MET A 1 -13.71 -41.16 -23.77
C MET A 1 -12.91 -40.00 -24.34
N LYS A 2 -13.54 -38.92 -24.79
CA LYS A 2 -12.82 -37.65 -25.00
C LYS A 2 -12.80 -36.93 -23.66
N GLU A 3 -11.62 -36.57 -23.16
CA GLU A 3 -11.53 -35.61 -22.07
C GLU A 3 -12.18 -34.29 -22.55
N LYS A 4 -13.10 -33.75 -21.75
CA LYS A 4 -13.52 -32.37 -21.94
C LYS A 4 -12.34 -31.50 -21.50
N SER A 5 -11.69 -30.83 -22.46
CA SER A 5 -10.81 -29.72 -22.13
C SER A 5 -11.65 -28.68 -21.37
N GLN A 6 -11.27 -28.38 -20.13
CA GLN A 6 -11.88 -27.28 -19.38
C GLN A 6 -11.62 -25.96 -20.12
N THR A 7 -12.55 -25.01 -20.00
CA THR A 7 -12.32 -23.65 -20.52
C THR A 7 -11.42 -22.86 -19.57
N ARG A 8 -10.77 -21.80 -20.06
CA ARG A 8 -9.95 -20.91 -19.21
C ARG A 8 -10.80 -20.28 -18.10
N GLU A 9 -12.02 -19.88 -18.41
CA GLU A 9 -13.00 -19.33 -17.45
C GLU A 9 -13.37 -20.33 -16.35
N GLU A 10 -13.62 -21.60 -16.71
CA GLU A 10 -13.86 -22.68 -15.74
C GLU A 10 -12.65 -22.89 -14.81
N VAL A 11 -11.42 -22.78 -15.32
CA VAL A 11 -10.18 -22.91 -14.53
C VAL A 11 -10.00 -21.71 -13.60
N VAL A 12 -10.17 -20.48 -14.09
CA VAL A 12 -10.08 -19.25 -13.29
C VAL A 12 -11.11 -19.26 -12.15
N SER A 13 -12.38 -19.58 -12.44
CA SER A 13 -13.43 -19.68 -11.42
C SER A 13 -13.14 -20.78 -10.38
N GLN A 14 -12.64 -21.94 -10.81
CA GLN A 14 -12.23 -23.00 -9.87
C GLN A 14 -11.03 -22.62 -9.00
N LEU A 15 -10.12 -21.78 -9.48
CA LEU A 15 -9.00 -21.27 -8.68
C LEU A 15 -9.48 -20.21 -7.69
N ALA A 16 -10.31 -19.26 -8.12
CA ALA A 16 -10.91 -18.25 -7.24
C ALA A 16 -11.63 -18.88 -6.03
N HIS A 17 -12.47 -19.90 -6.23
CA HIS A 17 -13.12 -20.60 -5.13
C HIS A 17 -12.16 -21.34 -4.17
N ARG A 18 -10.98 -21.76 -4.63
CA ARG A 18 -9.94 -22.36 -3.77
C ARG A 18 -9.16 -21.32 -2.99
N ILE A 19 -8.99 -20.12 -3.55
CA ILE A 19 -8.37 -18.96 -2.90
C ILE A 19 -9.30 -18.46 -1.79
N ASP A 20 -10.57 -18.16 -2.10
CA ASP A 20 -11.63 -17.81 -1.12
C ASP A 20 -11.60 -18.79 0.08
N GLY A 21 -11.63 -20.10 -0.21
CA GLY A 21 -11.64 -21.15 0.82
C GLY A 21 -10.34 -21.30 1.61
N PHE A 22 -9.17 -20.96 1.03
CA PHE A 22 -7.88 -20.95 1.72
C PHE A 22 -7.79 -19.76 2.70
N GLU A 23 -8.29 -18.60 2.29
CA GLU A 23 -8.32 -17.38 3.11
C GLU A 23 -9.48 -17.34 4.12
N LYS A 24 -10.39 -18.32 4.04
CA LYS A 24 -11.60 -18.45 4.88
C LYS A 24 -12.67 -17.39 4.58
N TYR A 25 -12.65 -16.82 3.38
CA TYR A 25 -13.76 -16.00 2.89
C TYR A 25 -14.98 -16.86 2.51
N PRO A 26 -16.19 -16.27 2.50
CA PRO A 26 -17.36 -16.88 1.87
C PRO A 26 -17.10 -17.17 0.39
N LEU A 27 -17.58 -18.32 -0.10
CA LEU A 27 -17.48 -18.67 -1.52
C LEU A 27 -18.14 -17.61 -2.40
N GLY A 28 -17.38 -17.08 -3.36
CA GLY A 28 -17.82 -16.02 -4.26
C GLY A 28 -17.39 -14.61 -3.84
N HIS A 29 -16.63 -14.47 -2.75
CA HIS A 29 -16.03 -13.19 -2.34
C HIS A 29 -15.21 -12.57 -3.48
N SER A 30 -14.28 -13.34 -4.06
CA SER A 30 -13.49 -12.92 -5.23
C SER A 30 -14.36 -12.52 -6.42
N SER A 31 -15.51 -13.18 -6.64
CA SER A 31 -16.44 -12.87 -7.72
C SER A 31 -17.21 -11.56 -7.49
N THR A 32 -17.68 -11.31 -6.26
CA THR A 32 -18.32 -10.03 -5.88
C THR A 32 -17.32 -8.89 -5.98
N MET A 33 -16.08 -9.11 -5.54
CA MET A 33 -14.99 -8.13 -5.64
C MET A 33 -14.66 -7.81 -7.11
N ALA A 34 -14.54 -8.83 -7.97
CA ALA A 34 -14.30 -8.64 -9.40
C ALA A 34 -15.44 -7.87 -10.09
N ALA A 35 -16.70 -8.19 -9.80
CA ALA A 35 -17.84 -7.47 -10.35
C ALA A 35 -17.81 -5.96 -9.99
N LEU A 36 -17.55 -5.63 -8.73
CA LEU A 36 -17.44 -4.24 -8.26
C LEU A 36 -16.24 -3.51 -8.89
N ALA A 37 -15.10 -4.20 -9.06
CA ALA A 37 -13.93 -3.65 -9.75
C ALA A 37 -14.19 -3.37 -11.24
N CYS A 38 -14.91 -4.26 -11.94
CA CYS A 38 -15.31 -4.06 -13.34
C CYS A 38 -16.28 -2.90 -13.53
N GLU A 39 -17.26 -2.75 -12.63
CA GLU A 39 -18.23 -1.66 -12.66
C GLU A 39 -17.57 -0.30 -12.38
N LEU A 40 -16.67 -0.26 -11.40
CA LEU A 40 -15.83 0.91 -11.13
C LEU A 40 -14.93 1.26 -12.33
N ALA A 41 -14.29 0.27 -12.95
CA ALA A 41 -13.49 0.46 -14.16
C ALA A 41 -14.32 1.01 -15.35
N ALA A 42 -15.54 0.51 -15.53
CA ALA A 42 -16.47 1.03 -16.54
C ALA A 42 -16.89 2.48 -16.25
N ARG A 43 -17.18 2.82 -14.99
CA ARG A 43 -17.49 4.19 -14.53
C ARG A 43 -16.33 5.17 -14.77
N LEU A 44 -15.10 4.68 -14.67
CA LEU A 44 -13.85 5.41 -14.93
C LEU A 44 -13.52 5.51 -16.44
N GLY A 45 -14.26 4.83 -17.31
CA GLY A 45 -14.12 4.90 -18.77
C GLY A 45 -13.01 4.01 -19.36
N LEU A 46 -12.58 2.96 -18.64
CA LEU A 46 -11.53 2.04 -19.13
C LEU A 46 -12.02 1.20 -20.32
N SER A 47 -11.08 0.70 -21.12
CA SER A 47 -11.41 -0.14 -22.28
C SER A 47 -11.87 -1.54 -21.86
N LYS A 48 -12.61 -2.24 -22.73
CA LYS A 48 -13.07 -3.61 -22.45
C LYS A 48 -11.92 -4.57 -22.17
N ILE A 49 -10.78 -4.42 -22.85
CA ILE A 49 -9.58 -5.25 -22.66
C ILE A 49 -8.99 -5.04 -21.25
N ASP A 50 -9.08 -3.81 -20.72
CA ASP A 50 -8.56 -3.48 -19.40
C ASP A 50 -9.50 -3.97 -18.31
N ILE A 51 -10.82 -3.90 -18.55
CA ILE A 51 -11.85 -4.47 -17.68
C ILE A 51 -11.70 -5.99 -17.59
N GLU A 52 -11.51 -6.69 -18.71
CA GLU A 52 -11.23 -8.15 -18.75
C GLU A 52 -9.95 -8.52 -17.97
N ALA A 53 -8.92 -7.67 -18.02
CA ALA A 53 -7.69 -7.89 -17.25
C ALA A 53 -7.87 -7.58 -15.75
N ILE A 54 -8.70 -6.60 -15.39
CA ILE A 54 -9.07 -6.28 -14.01
C ILE A 54 -9.93 -7.41 -13.41
N GLU A 55 -10.88 -7.95 -14.16
CA GLU A 55 -11.71 -9.09 -13.76
C GLU A 55 -10.84 -10.31 -13.40
N GLU A 56 -9.97 -10.71 -14.32
CA GLU A 56 -9.05 -11.84 -14.13
C GLU A 56 -8.07 -11.61 -12.96
N ALA A 57 -7.59 -10.38 -12.78
CA ALA A 57 -6.69 -10.05 -11.69
C ALA A 57 -7.40 -9.98 -10.33
N ALA A 58 -8.61 -9.45 -10.27
CA ALA A 58 -9.43 -9.40 -9.06
C ALA A 58 -9.79 -10.82 -8.59
N LEU A 59 -10.23 -11.70 -9.50
CA LEU A 59 -10.56 -13.09 -9.19
C LEU A 59 -9.41 -13.91 -8.61
N LEU A 60 -8.15 -13.51 -8.88
CA LEU A 60 -6.95 -14.31 -8.59
C LEU A 60 -5.84 -13.51 -7.89
N HIS A 61 -6.13 -12.36 -7.27
CA HIS A 61 -5.11 -11.48 -6.68
C HIS A 61 -4.23 -12.20 -5.64
N ASP A 62 -4.84 -13.02 -4.78
CA ASP A 62 -4.15 -13.81 -3.76
C ASP A 62 -3.76 -15.24 -4.18
N ILE A 63 -3.75 -15.55 -5.49
CA ILE A 63 -3.23 -16.84 -6.00
C ILE A 63 -1.78 -17.10 -5.58
N GLY A 64 -1.00 -16.03 -5.38
CA GLY A 64 0.36 -16.11 -4.89
C GLY A 64 0.46 -16.49 -3.41
N LEU A 65 -0.49 -16.06 -2.58
CA LEU A 65 -0.57 -16.40 -1.17
C LEU A 65 -1.00 -17.86 -0.99
N HIS A 66 -2.03 -18.28 -1.73
CA HIS A 66 -2.45 -19.67 -1.82
C HIS A 66 -1.29 -20.60 -2.25
N ALA A 67 -0.52 -20.20 -3.27
CA ALA A 67 0.61 -21.00 -3.76
C ALA A 67 1.84 -20.97 -2.84
N MET A 68 1.98 -19.95 -1.98
CA MET A 68 3.05 -19.87 -0.98
C MET A 68 2.74 -20.70 0.27
N ALA A 69 1.46 -20.83 0.63
CA ALA A 69 0.95 -21.58 1.78
C ALA A 69 1.80 -21.40 3.07
N PRO A 70 2.12 -20.16 3.48
CA PRO A 70 3.02 -19.92 4.62
C PRO A 70 2.43 -20.43 5.93
N SER A 71 3.22 -21.16 6.72
CA SER A 71 2.77 -21.74 7.99
C SER A 71 2.29 -20.71 9.02
N TYR A 72 2.90 -19.52 9.02
CA TYR A 72 2.54 -18.41 9.90
C TYR A 72 1.17 -17.77 9.59
N TYR A 73 0.59 -18.00 8.41
CA TYR A 73 -0.74 -17.46 8.09
C TYR A 73 -1.86 -18.24 8.80
N SER A 74 -1.55 -19.42 9.36
CA SER A 74 -2.50 -20.25 10.10
C SER A 74 -2.46 -20.06 11.62
N SER A 75 -1.46 -19.38 12.19
CA SER A 75 -1.34 -19.21 13.65
C SER A 75 -2.33 -18.19 14.23
N GLY A 76 -2.71 -17.17 13.45
CA GLY A 76 -3.55 -16.06 13.89
C GLY A 76 -2.81 -15.01 14.72
N ASP A 77 -1.53 -15.25 15.04
CA ASP A 77 -0.69 -14.33 15.79
C ASP A 77 -0.27 -13.10 14.96
N PRO A 78 0.04 -11.98 15.63
CA PRO A 78 0.91 -10.91 15.13
C PRO A 78 2.14 -11.42 14.35
N LEU A 79 2.14 -11.25 13.02
CA LEU A 79 3.31 -11.56 12.18
C LEU A 79 4.54 -10.75 12.62
N SER A 80 5.65 -11.45 12.82
CA SER A 80 6.96 -10.82 12.99
C SER A 80 7.37 -10.01 11.76
N PHE A 81 8.34 -9.12 11.92
CA PHE A 81 8.90 -8.34 10.81
C PHE A 81 9.39 -9.25 9.66
N GLU A 82 10.09 -10.32 10.01
CA GLU A 82 10.63 -11.28 9.05
C GLU A 82 9.52 -12.04 8.30
N GLU A 83 8.42 -12.39 8.98
CA GLU A 83 7.24 -13.02 8.36
C GLU A 83 6.46 -12.04 7.47
N ARG A 84 6.35 -10.76 7.84
CA ARG A 84 5.76 -9.72 6.96
C ARG A 84 6.56 -9.56 5.67
N ILE A 85 7.89 -9.49 5.75
CA ILE A 85 8.76 -9.38 4.57
C ILE A 85 8.69 -10.62 3.68
N ASP A 86 8.52 -11.82 4.26
CA ASP A 86 8.31 -13.03 3.46
C ASP A 86 6.88 -13.04 2.86
N LEU A 87 5.86 -12.57 3.58
CA LEU A 87 4.49 -12.44 3.09
C LEU A 87 4.41 -11.51 1.86
N TRP A 88 5.17 -10.41 1.85
CA TRP A 88 5.23 -9.45 0.73
C TRP A 88 5.77 -10.03 -0.59
N ARG A 89 6.23 -11.28 -0.58
CA ARG A 89 6.61 -12.01 -1.81
C ARG A 89 5.40 -12.51 -2.58
N HIS A 90 4.24 -12.65 -1.94
CA HIS A 90 3.10 -13.30 -2.57
C HIS A 90 2.61 -12.61 -3.86
N PRO A 91 2.66 -11.27 -4.07
CA PRO A 91 2.26 -10.67 -5.36
C PRO A 91 3.25 -11.03 -6.49
N VAL A 92 4.54 -11.16 -6.16
CA VAL A 92 5.59 -11.61 -7.10
C VAL A 92 5.41 -13.09 -7.46
N ILE A 93 4.98 -13.91 -6.50
CA ILE A 93 4.61 -15.31 -6.75
C ILE A 93 3.30 -15.37 -7.55
N GLY A 94 2.34 -14.50 -7.26
CA GLY A 94 1.06 -14.37 -7.95
C GLY A 94 1.23 -14.11 -9.43
N GLU A 95 2.06 -13.11 -9.81
CA GLU A 95 2.46 -12.85 -11.20
C GLU A 95 2.93 -14.14 -11.92
N GLN A 96 3.73 -14.97 -11.23
CA GLN A 96 4.26 -16.22 -11.78
C GLN A 96 3.21 -17.33 -11.87
N GLN A 97 2.26 -17.44 -10.93
CA GLN A 97 1.18 -18.43 -11.02
C GLN A 97 0.17 -18.04 -12.10
N MET A 98 -0.21 -16.76 -12.18
CA MET A 98 -1.02 -16.20 -13.27
C MET A 98 -0.43 -16.56 -14.64
N ALA A 99 0.89 -16.41 -14.82
CA ALA A 99 1.57 -16.81 -16.06
C ALA A 99 1.46 -18.32 -16.35
N LYS A 100 1.59 -19.20 -15.34
CA LYS A 100 1.45 -20.66 -15.51
C LYS A 100 0.02 -21.09 -15.86
N HIS A 101 -0.99 -20.35 -15.39
CA HIS A 101 -2.40 -20.61 -15.68
C HIS A 101 -2.89 -19.97 -17.00
N GLY A 102 -1.99 -19.35 -17.78
CA GLY A 102 -2.34 -18.76 -19.07
C GLY A 102 -3.12 -17.46 -18.96
N CYS A 103 -2.99 -16.76 -17.83
CA CYS A 103 -3.60 -15.45 -17.64
C CYS A 103 -2.92 -14.37 -18.49
N SER A 104 -3.66 -13.31 -18.81
CA SER A 104 -3.16 -12.20 -19.62
C SER A 104 -1.95 -11.52 -18.96
N ARG A 105 -1.01 -10.99 -19.77
CA ARG A 105 0.18 -10.30 -19.24
C ARG A 105 -0.20 -9.06 -18.42
N HIS A 106 -1.34 -8.43 -18.74
CA HIS A 106 -1.89 -7.31 -17.98
C HIS A 106 -2.34 -7.80 -16.60
N ALA A 107 -3.21 -8.83 -16.52
CA ALA A 107 -3.70 -9.35 -15.24
C ALA A 107 -2.58 -9.86 -14.33
N GLN A 108 -1.56 -10.54 -14.88
CA GLN A 108 -0.35 -10.95 -14.13
C GLN A 108 0.30 -9.78 -13.36
N LEU A 109 0.33 -8.59 -13.97
CA LEU A 109 0.97 -7.40 -13.40
C LEU A 109 0.03 -6.59 -12.51
N LEU A 110 -1.27 -6.61 -12.77
CA LEU A 110 -2.25 -6.11 -11.80
C LEU A 110 -2.18 -6.92 -10.49
N VAL A 111 -2.09 -8.25 -10.58
CA VAL A 111 -1.84 -9.14 -9.43
C VAL A 111 -0.48 -8.84 -8.77
N ARG A 112 0.55 -8.46 -9.53
CA ARG A 112 1.84 -8.05 -8.95
C ARG A 112 1.72 -6.81 -8.06
N TRP A 113 0.85 -5.86 -8.41
CA TRP A 113 0.83 -4.51 -7.82
C TRP A 113 -0.43 -4.18 -7.01
N HIS A 114 -1.32 -5.14 -6.77
CA HIS A 114 -2.57 -4.91 -6.04
C HIS A 114 -2.39 -4.49 -4.56
N HIS A 115 -1.19 -4.66 -3.99
CA HIS A 115 -0.79 -4.17 -2.67
C HIS A 115 0.13 -2.95 -2.70
N GLU A 116 0.35 -2.34 -3.86
CA GLU A 116 0.98 -1.01 -3.91
C GLU A 116 0.01 0.02 -3.32
N TRP A 117 0.55 0.93 -2.50
CA TRP A 117 -0.22 1.97 -1.83
C TRP A 117 0.05 3.31 -2.48
N TRP A 118 -0.99 4.14 -2.62
CA TRP A 118 -0.91 5.44 -3.28
C TRP A 118 0.26 6.31 -2.81
N ASN A 119 0.59 6.29 -1.52
CA ASN A 119 1.71 7.06 -0.94
C ASN A 119 3.13 6.48 -1.20
N GLY A 120 3.25 5.28 -1.77
CA GLY A 120 4.52 4.59 -2.02
C GLY A 120 5.06 3.76 -0.85
N THR A 121 4.23 3.37 0.13
CA THR A 121 4.64 2.46 1.22
C THR A 121 4.01 1.07 1.15
N GLY A 122 3.46 0.70 -0.01
CA GLY A 122 2.96 -0.64 -0.32
C GLY A 122 4.08 -1.59 -0.72
N TYR A 123 3.73 -2.69 -1.39
CA TYR A 123 4.67 -3.73 -1.83
C TYR A 123 4.13 -4.44 -3.09
N PRO A 124 4.98 -5.10 -3.90
CA PRO A 124 6.38 -5.48 -3.69
C PRO A 124 7.44 -4.52 -4.27
N ASP A 125 7.07 -3.59 -5.14
CA ASP A 125 7.98 -2.69 -5.85
C ASP A 125 8.02 -1.27 -5.27
N MET A 126 7.08 -0.92 -4.38
CA MET A 126 6.95 0.41 -3.73
C MET A 126 6.65 1.52 -4.72
N LEU A 127 5.74 1.22 -5.65
CA LEU A 127 5.20 2.16 -6.60
C LEU A 127 4.30 3.17 -5.88
N ALA A 128 4.26 4.41 -6.37
CA ALA A 128 3.52 5.50 -5.75
C ALA A 128 2.70 6.28 -6.78
N TYR A 129 1.54 6.80 -6.37
CA TYR A 129 0.69 7.67 -7.19
C TYR A 129 0.34 7.01 -8.55
N GLU A 130 0.47 7.74 -9.66
CA GLU A 130 0.22 7.24 -11.01
C GLU A 130 1.32 6.31 -11.57
N ASP A 131 2.38 6.00 -10.81
CA ASP A 131 3.29 4.90 -11.15
C ASP A 131 2.59 3.55 -11.00
N ILE A 132 1.57 3.49 -10.13
CA ILE A 132 0.70 2.33 -9.95
C ILE A 132 -0.33 2.31 -11.11
N PRO A 133 -0.46 1.21 -11.87
CA PRO A 133 -1.48 1.12 -12.91
C PRO A 133 -2.89 1.29 -12.34
N ILE A 134 -3.77 1.92 -13.11
CA ILE A 134 -5.14 2.23 -12.68
C ILE A 134 -5.91 0.97 -12.26
N GLY A 135 -5.74 -0.16 -12.96
CA GLY A 135 -6.34 -1.43 -12.57
C GLY A 135 -5.89 -1.95 -11.20
N ALA A 136 -4.62 -1.74 -10.83
CA ALA A 136 -4.10 -2.15 -9.53
C ALA A 136 -4.59 -1.22 -8.41
N ARG A 137 -4.72 0.09 -8.68
CA ARG A 137 -5.37 1.05 -7.77
C ARG A 137 -6.85 0.75 -7.55
N ILE A 138 -7.57 0.33 -8.60
CA ILE A 138 -8.95 -0.16 -8.51
C ILE A 138 -9.02 -1.39 -7.62
N ILE A 139 -8.23 -2.43 -7.89
CA ILE A 139 -8.22 -3.66 -7.09
C ILE A 139 -7.86 -3.36 -5.63
N ARG A 140 -6.86 -2.50 -5.34
CA ARG A 140 -6.51 -2.09 -3.97
C ARG A 140 -7.68 -1.49 -3.20
N ALA A 141 -8.44 -0.59 -3.83
CA ALA A 141 -9.60 0.06 -3.19
C ALA A 141 -10.78 -0.90 -2.98
N VAL A 142 -11.01 -1.80 -3.94
CA VAL A 142 -12.12 -2.77 -3.87
C VAL A 142 -11.81 -3.94 -2.93
N ASP A 143 -10.56 -4.42 -2.87
CA ASP A 143 -10.08 -5.35 -1.82
C ASP A 143 -10.21 -4.72 -0.44
N LEU A 144 -9.75 -3.48 -0.24
CA LEU A 144 -9.92 -2.79 1.05
C LEU A 144 -11.39 -2.74 1.47
N HIS A 145 -12.30 -2.40 0.57
CA HIS A 145 -13.74 -2.43 0.84
C HIS A 145 -14.25 -3.84 1.19
N GLY A 146 -13.87 -4.86 0.42
CA GLY A 146 -14.22 -6.26 0.69
C GLY A 146 -13.68 -6.77 2.03
N ALA A 147 -12.46 -6.37 2.39
CA ALA A 147 -11.80 -6.65 3.65
C ALA A 147 -12.52 -6.02 4.85
N LEU A 148 -13.02 -4.77 4.72
CA LEU A 148 -13.73 -4.07 5.78
C LEU A 148 -15.13 -4.67 6.02
N THR A 149 -15.83 -5.04 4.94
CA THR A 149 -17.22 -5.56 4.93
C THR A 149 -17.35 -7.08 5.13
N SER A 150 -16.25 -7.83 5.09
CA SER A 150 -16.22 -9.28 5.36
C SER A 150 -15.75 -9.60 6.78
N ASP A 151 -16.29 -10.68 7.35
CA ASP A 151 -15.81 -11.23 8.62
C ASP A 151 -14.44 -11.89 8.42
N ARG A 152 -13.53 -11.68 9.36
CA ARG A 152 -12.17 -12.24 9.37
C ARG A 152 -11.90 -13.00 10.68
N PRO A 153 -10.98 -13.97 10.72
CA PRO A 153 -10.73 -14.82 11.89
C PRO A 153 -10.41 -14.07 13.20
N TYR A 154 -9.94 -12.82 13.09
CA TYR A 154 -9.55 -11.94 14.19
C TYR A 154 -10.36 -10.63 14.27
N ARG A 155 -11.35 -10.42 13.39
CA ARG A 155 -12.17 -9.19 13.37
C ARG A 155 -13.51 -9.42 12.67
N ASN A 156 -14.61 -9.09 13.34
CA ASN A 156 -15.94 -9.01 12.72
C ASN A 156 -15.98 -7.93 11.62
N ARG A 157 -16.82 -8.10 10.60
CA ARG A 157 -17.06 -7.06 9.60
C ARG A 157 -17.50 -5.73 10.23
N LEU A 158 -17.14 -4.63 9.60
CA LEU A 158 -17.64 -3.31 10.00
C LEU A 158 -19.10 -3.12 9.55
N SER A 159 -19.78 -2.14 10.16
CA SER A 159 -20.99 -1.58 9.57
C SER A 159 -20.64 -0.82 8.28
N GLU A 160 -21.60 -0.73 7.36
CA GLU A 160 -21.44 -0.05 6.07
C GLU A 160 -20.87 1.37 6.25
N GLU A 161 -21.47 2.18 7.12
CA GLU A 161 -21.03 3.55 7.41
C GLU A 161 -19.57 3.64 7.90
N ALA A 162 -19.15 2.67 8.73
CA ALA A 162 -17.77 2.61 9.22
C ALA A 162 -16.79 2.11 8.15
N ALA A 163 -17.21 1.19 7.27
CA ALA A 163 -16.42 0.74 6.13
C ALA A 163 -16.21 1.88 5.10
N LEU A 164 -17.27 2.63 4.77
CA LEU A 164 -17.18 3.83 3.92
C LEU A 164 -16.30 4.92 4.55
N THR A 165 -16.36 5.08 5.88
CA THR A 165 -15.49 6.01 6.62
C THR A 165 -14.02 5.61 6.55
N GLU A 166 -13.64 4.36 6.84
CA GLU A 166 -12.23 3.93 6.76
C GLU A 166 -11.71 3.95 5.30
N LEU A 167 -12.58 3.66 4.31
CA LEU A 167 -12.26 3.78 2.90
C LEU A 167 -11.96 5.24 2.50
N ALA A 168 -12.77 6.20 2.99
CA ALA A 168 -12.50 7.63 2.84
C ALA A 168 -11.23 8.06 3.58
N GLU A 169 -10.98 7.57 4.80
CA GLU A 169 -9.76 7.84 5.57
C GLU A 169 -8.48 7.30 4.89
N SER A 170 -8.62 6.28 4.03
CA SER A 170 -7.54 5.63 3.28
C SER A 170 -7.18 6.33 1.97
N ALA A 171 -7.99 7.31 1.54
CA ALA A 171 -7.70 8.16 0.38
C ALA A 171 -6.40 8.94 0.59
N GLY A 172 -5.53 8.94 -0.44
CA GLY A 172 -4.24 9.63 -0.40
C GLY A 172 -3.16 8.92 0.41
N VAL A 173 -3.50 7.75 0.98
CA VAL A 173 -2.64 6.91 1.81
C VAL A 173 -2.47 5.54 1.16
N GLU A 174 -3.44 4.63 1.32
CA GLU A 174 -3.47 3.33 0.64
C GLU A 174 -4.05 3.48 -0.76
N CYS A 175 -5.15 4.23 -0.88
CA CYS A 175 -5.96 4.29 -2.08
C CYS A 175 -5.83 5.65 -2.80
N ASP A 176 -5.98 5.63 -4.11
CA ASP A 176 -6.06 6.84 -4.95
C ASP A 176 -7.33 7.64 -4.58
N PRO A 177 -7.23 8.92 -4.17
CA PRO A 177 -8.38 9.74 -3.82
C PRO A 177 -9.48 9.80 -4.89
N TYR A 178 -9.10 9.76 -6.17
CA TYR A 178 -10.04 9.79 -7.28
C TYR A 178 -10.83 8.48 -7.41
N ILE A 179 -10.17 7.35 -7.16
CA ILE A 179 -10.83 6.03 -7.19
C ILE A 179 -11.71 5.85 -5.96
N VAL A 180 -11.28 6.35 -4.79
CA VAL A 180 -12.11 6.37 -3.57
C VAL A 180 -13.37 7.19 -3.78
N GLU A 181 -13.29 8.42 -4.33
CA GLU A 181 -14.47 9.25 -4.59
C GLU A 181 -15.48 8.56 -5.52
N VAL A 182 -15.02 7.98 -6.64
CA VAL A 182 -15.92 7.26 -7.57
C VAL A 182 -16.46 5.96 -6.97
N LEU A 183 -15.69 5.24 -6.13
CA LEU A 183 -16.15 4.03 -5.46
C LEU A 183 -17.19 4.34 -4.37
N LEU A 184 -17.00 5.39 -3.58
CA LEU A 184 -17.98 5.84 -2.57
C LEU A 184 -19.31 6.19 -3.24
N ALA A 185 -19.29 6.98 -4.32
CA ALA A 185 -20.50 7.29 -5.09
C ALA A 185 -21.20 6.02 -5.64
N LEU A 186 -20.42 5.07 -6.17
CA LEU A 186 -20.94 3.81 -6.68
C LEU A 186 -21.60 2.93 -5.59
N LEU A 187 -21.03 2.92 -4.38
CA LEU A 187 -21.58 2.19 -3.23
C LEU A 187 -22.87 2.86 -2.72
N SER A 188 -22.93 4.20 -2.68
CA SER A 188 -24.15 4.94 -2.34
C SER A 188 -25.29 4.66 -3.34
N GLU A 189 -25.04 4.74 -4.65
CA GLU A 189 -26.04 4.42 -5.70
C GLU A 189 -26.60 2.98 -5.54
N LYS A 190 -25.74 2.03 -5.18
CA LYS A 190 -26.15 0.64 -4.90
C LYS A 190 -26.98 0.51 -3.64
N ALA A 191 -26.65 1.23 -2.57
CA ALA A 191 -27.41 1.22 -1.33
C ALA A 191 -28.82 1.81 -1.51
N GLU A 192 -28.95 2.89 -2.30
CA GLU A 192 -30.23 3.49 -2.68
C GLU A 192 -31.08 2.50 -3.51
N THR A 193 -30.52 1.92 -4.57
CA THR A 193 -31.20 0.90 -5.41
C THR A 193 -31.66 -0.33 -4.58
N ALA A 194 -30.85 -0.73 -3.61
CA ALA A 194 -31.17 -1.83 -2.70
C ALA A 194 -32.25 -1.47 -1.64
N ALA A 195 -32.44 -0.17 -1.36
CA ALA A 195 -33.50 0.30 -0.49
C ALA A 195 -34.83 0.42 -1.25
N GLU A 196 -34.82 0.93 -2.49
CA GLU A 196 -35.98 1.04 -3.36
C GLU A 196 -36.58 -0.33 -3.70
N SER A 197 -35.73 -1.31 -4.09
CA SER A 197 -36.17 -2.68 -4.41
C SER A 197 -36.73 -3.45 -3.21
N ARG A 198 -36.50 -2.99 -1.96
CA ARG A 198 -37.15 -3.53 -0.74
C ARG A 198 -38.50 -2.88 -0.43
N GLN A 199 -38.88 -1.81 -1.14
CA GLN A 199 -40.12 -1.07 -0.93
C GLN A 199 -41.21 -1.39 -1.98
N GLU A 200 -40.92 -2.18 -3.02
CA GLU A 200 -41.95 -2.66 -3.94
C GLU A 200 -42.95 -3.59 -3.21
N PRO A 201 -44.26 -3.27 -3.19
CA PRO A 201 -45.24 -4.12 -2.55
C PRO A 201 -45.46 -5.39 -3.38
N ILE A 202 -45.32 -6.55 -2.74
CA ILE A 202 -45.63 -7.85 -3.33
C ILE A 202 -47.06 -7.81 -3.89
N PRO A 203 -47.29 -8.10 -5.19
CA PRO A 203 -48.63 -8.15 -5.75
C PRO A 203 -49.45 -9.20 -5.01
N TYR A 204 -50.57 -8.79 -4.42
CA TYR A 204 -51.49 -9.71 -3.75
C TYR A 204 -51.90 -10.84 -4.73
N PRO A 205 -51.78 -12.13 -4.35
CA PRO A 205 -52.29 -13.22 -5.15
C PRO A 205 -53.78 -13.02 -5.42
N GLY A 206 -54.17 -13.16 -6.69
CA GLY A 206 -55.53 -12.88 -7.15
C GLY A 206 -56.58 -13.74 -6.46
N GLN A 207 -57.80 -13.20 -6.41
CA GLN A 207 -58.98 -13.86 -5.85
C GLN A 207 -59.21 -15.23 -6.51
N LEU A 208 -59.16 -16.29 -5.72
CA LEU A 208 -59.84 -17.55 -6.05
C LEU A 208 -61.32 -17.35 -5.70
N GLU A 209 -62.17 -17.34 -6.72
CA GLU A 209 -63.62 -17.36 -6.55
C GLU A 209 -64.04 -18.67 -5.87
N THR A 210 -64.67 -18.58 -4.69
CA THR A 210 -65.27 -19.73 -4.01
C THR A 210 -66.79 -19.65 -4.14
N GLU A 211 -67.36 -20.49 -5.00
CA GLU A 211 -68.79 -20.84 -4.94
C GLU A 211 -69.07 -21.69 -3.68
N PRO A 212 -70.27 -21.61 -3.07
CA PRO A 212 -70.43 -21.88 -1.64
C PRO A 212 -71.06 -23.25 -1.31
N SER A 213 -70.87 -23.69 -0.07
CA SER A 213 -71.85 -24.57 0.61
C SER A 213 -72.00 -24.22 2.09
N SER A 214 -73.25 -24.24 2.54
CA SER A 214 -73.74 -23.86 3.87
C SER A 214 -73.39 -24.92 4.93
N SER A 215 -73.23 -24.61 6.23
CA SER A 215 -74.34 -24.14 7.07
C SER A 215 -73.93 -23.79 8.52
N THR A 216 -74.59 -22.75 9.03
CA THR A 216 -75.03 -22.43 10.40
C THR A 216 -75.21 -23.69 11.32
N ILE A 217 -75.00 -23.69 12.65
CA ILE A 217 -75.49 -22.75 13.69
C ILE A 217 -74.56 -22.66 14.92
N GLU A 218 -74.44 -21.43 15.40
CA GLU A 218 -74.19 -20.87 16.75
C GLU A 218 -74.27 -21.68 18.08
N ASN A 219 -73.52 -21.11 19.06
CA ASN A 219 -73.78 -20.96 20.52
C ASN A 219 -73.53 -22.09 21.53
N GLY A 220 -72.79 -21.72 22.60
CA GLY A 220 -73.27 -21.98 23.97
C GLY A 220 -72.30 -22.61 24.99
N THR A 221 -71.55 -21.77 25.72
CA THR A 221 -71.29 -21.84 27.18
C THR A 221 -70.70 -23.12 27.84
N GLN A 222 -69.57 -22.90 28.54
CA GLN A 222 -68.90 -23.64 29.64
C GLN A 222 -69.78 -24.35 30.72
N PRO A 223 -69.22 -25.13 31.70
CA PRO A 223 -68.00 -25.98 31.76
C PRO A 223 -68.18 -27.30 32.61
N LYS A 224 -67.05 -27.95 33.02
CA LYS A 224 -66.88 -28.96 34.12
C LYS A 224 -67.42 -30.40 33.85
N GLU A 225 -66.90 -31.50 34.42
CA GLU A 225 -65.77 -31.78 35.34
C GLU A 225 -65.33 -33.26 35.25
N GLU A 226 -64.08 -33.59 35.67
CA GLU A 226 -63.59 -34.90 36.19
C GLU A 226 -63.65 -36.17 35.27
N SER A 227 -62.84 -37.24 35.39
CA SER A 227 -61.75 -37.69 36.29
C SER A 227 -60.76 -38.59 35.47
N GLU A 228 -59.63 -39.18 35.91
CA GLU A 228 -58.79 -39.15 37.14
C GLU A 228 -57.38 -39.77 36.84
N GLY A 229 -56.44 -39.74 37.80
CA GLY A 229 -55.23 -40.59 37.87
C GLY A 229 -54.00 -40.10 37.07
N GLY A 230 -52.80 -39.89 37.63
CA GLY A 230 -52.23 -40.27 38.94
C GLY A 230 -51.18 -41.39 38.77
N ALA A 231 -49.95 -41.35 39.32
CA ALA A 231 -49.32 -40.32 40.15
C ALA A 231 -47.77 -40.37 40.09
N ALA A 232 -47.16 -39.19 40.27
CA ALA A 232 -46.01 -38.83 41.10
C ALA A 232 -44.75 -39.74 41.22
N THR A 233 -43.57 -39.13 41.02
CA THR A 233 -42.65 -38.74 42.13
C THR A 233 -41.56 -37.75 41.70
N GLU A 234 -41.33 -36.76 42.54
CA GLU A 234 -40.15 -35.87 42.62
C GLU A 234 -39.55 -36.06 44.05
N PRO A 235 -38.33 -35.59 44.44
CA PRO A 235 -37.99 -34.15 44.42
C PRO A 235 -36.50 -33.75 44.33
N SER A 236 -36.27 -32.43 44.33
CA SER A 236 -35.06 -31.70 44.79
C SER A 236 -33.74 -31.84 43.98
N GLY A 237 -32.95 -30.79 43.73
CA GLY A 237 -33.07 -29.36 44.08
C GLY A 237 -31.78 -28.83 44.73
N LEU A 238 -31.25 -27.70 44.23
CA LEU A 238 -30.42 -26.71 44.96
C LEU A 238 -29.87 -25.63 44.00
N ASP A 239 -30.11 -24.37 44.33
CA ASP A 239 -29.42 -23.21 43.74
C ASP A 239 -28.00 -23.06 44.28
N ALA A 240 -27.09 -22.49 43.49
CA ALA A 240 -25.87 -21.84 44.00
C ALA A 240 -25.30 -20.80 43.01
N HIS A 241 -25.51 -19.51 43.32
CA HIS A 241 -24.61 -18.44 42.89
C HIS A 241 -23.34 -18.47 43.77
N TRP A 242 -22.17 -18.13 43.21
CA TRP A 242 -21.14 -17.24 43.80
C TRP A 242 -20.01 -17.01 42.75
N THR A 243 -19.85 -15.79 42.22
CA THR A 243 -18.82 -14.76 42.55
C THR A 243 -17.39 -15.03 42.06
N ALA A 244 -16.70 -13.95 41.66
CA ALA A 244 -15.26 -13.94 41.38
C ALA A 244 -14.44 -13.73 42.67
N GLU A 245 -13.25 -14.33 42.75
CA GLU A 245 -11.98 -13.60 42.99
C GLU A 245 -10.72 -14.47 42.81
N GLU A 246 -9.62 -13.80 42.41
CA GLU A 246 -8.19 -14.11 42.57
C GLU A 246 -7.60 -15.52 42.27
N VAL A 247 -6.85 -15.63 41.16
CA VAL A 247 -5.36 -15.83 41.04
C VAL A 247 -5.02 -15.49 39.56
N GLY A 248 -3.97 -14.79 39.13
CA GLY A 248 -2.78 -14.25 39.80
C GLY A 248 -1.54 -14.43 38.89
N SER A 249 -0.85 -13.31 38.58
CA SER A 249 0.49 -13.19 37.96
C SER A 249 0.67 -13.12 36.42
N ARG A 250 1.46 -12.10 36.03
CA ARG A 250 2.39 -12.02 34.88
C ARG A 250 1.91 -12.29 33.45
N ALA A 251 1.63 -11.20 32.72
CA ALA A 251 2.39 -10.82 31.51
C ALA A 251 2.06 -9.37 31.10
N GLY A 252 3.07 -8.51 30.97
CA GLY A 252 2.93 -7.17 30.40
C GLY A 252 3.98 -7.00 29.31
N VAL A 253 3.61 -7.29 28.06
CA VAL A 253 4.44 -7.09 26.87
C VAL A 253 3.53 -6.61 25.74
N ALA A 254 3.94 -5.51 25.10
CA ALA A 254 3.12 -4.61 24.28
C ALA A 254 2.34 -5.21 23.09
N ASP A 255 1.11 -4.71 22.92
CA ASP A 255 0.28 -4.80 21.72
C ASP A 255 0.88 -4.01 20.53
N SER A 256 0.70 -4.51 19.30
CA SER A 256 0.98 -3.73 18.07
C SER A 256 0.22 -4.20 16.81
N TYR A 257 -1.05 -4.58 16.95
CA TYR A 257 -1.91 -4.92 15.79
C TYR A 257 -3.29 -4.26 15.87
N LEU A 258 -3.32 -2.97 15.49
CA LEU A 258 -4.50 -2.08 15.41
C LEU A 258 -5.23 -1.86 16.75
N PRO A 259 -5.24 -0.63 17.30
CA PRO A 259 -6.07 -0.35 18.47
C PRO A 259 -7.55 -0.36 18.09
N GLU A 260 -8.41 -0.90 18.97
CA GLU A 260 -9.81 -0.48 18.98
C GLU A 260 -9.88 1.04 19.19
N PRO A 261 -10.80 1.76 18.53
CA PRO A 261 -11.00 3.18 18.82
C PRO A 261 -11.42 3.32 20.29
N PRO A 262 -10.86 4.27 21.05
CA PRO A 262 -11.29 4.48 22.44
C PRO A 262 -12.78 4.82 22.45
N ALA A 263 -13.52 4.25 23.40
CA ALA A 263 -14.92 4.58 23.63
C ALA A 263 -15.06 6.07 23.98
N ARG A 264 -15.25 6.91 22.96
CA ARG A 264 -15.51 8.33 23.12
C ARG A 264 -16.91 8.48 23.71
N ALA A 265 -16.98 9.20 24.83
CA ALA A 265 -18.23 9.83 25.26
C ALA A 265 -18.82 10.63 24.06
N PRO A 266 -20.16 10.70 23.94
CA PRO A 266 -20.81 11.19 22.73
C PRO A 266 -20.48 12.67 22.48
N ALA A 267 -19.48 12.91 21.64
CA ALA A 267 -19.35 14.16 20.91
C ALA A 267 -20.39 14.11 19.78
N GLU A 268 -21.28 15.10 19.74
CA GLU A 268 -22.33 15.20 18.73
C GLU A 268 -21.72 15.04 17.33
N ALA A 269 -22.18 14.02 16.60
CA ALA A 269 -21.71 13.79 15.25
C ALA A 269 -22.15 14.98 14.37
N PRO A 270 -21.22 15.67 13.69
CA PRO A 270 -21.62 16.57 12.62
C PRO A 270 -22.32 15.72 11.56
N SER A 271 -23.57 16.05 11.25
CA SER A 271 -24.37 15.27 10.30
C SER A 271 -23.86 15.47 8.87
N ILE A 272 -22.85 14.68 8.47
CA ILE A 272 -22.35 14.62 7.09
C ILE A 272 -23.29 13.72 6.28
N ILE A 273 -24.54 14.18 6.12
CA ILE A 273 -25.36 13.84 4.96
C ILE A 273 -25.23 15.05 4.02
N ALA A 274 -24.07 15.15 3.37
CA ALA A 274 -23.87 16.08 2.27
C ALA A 274 -24.54 15.46 1.03
N THR A 275 -25.65 16.05 0.58
CA THR A 275 -26.31 15.63 -0.65
C THR A 275 -25.40 15.95 -1.84
N PHE A 276 -24.72 14.94 -2.38
CA PHE A 276 -23.81 15.09 -3.53
C PHE A 276 -24.59 15.51 -4.78
N ALA A 277 -24.66 16.81 -5.03
CA ALA A 277 -25.09 17.34 -6.32
C ALA A 277 -23.90 17.39 -7.29
N PRO A 278 -23.99 16.79 -8.49
CA PRO A 278 -22.88 16.80 -9.44
C PRO A 278 -22.61 18.22 -9.95
N ALA A 279 -21.46 18.78 -9.59
CA ALA A 279 -21.01 20.07 -10.08
C ALA A 279 -20.64 20.01 -11.57
N PRO A 280 -20.94 21.06 -12.38
CA PRO A 280 -20.55 21.11 -13.78
C PRO A 280 -19.02 21.17 -13.93
N PRO A 281 -18.44 20.56 -14.99
CA PRO A 281 -16.99 20.41 -15.12
C PRO A 281 -16.29 21.76 -15.29
N SER A 282 -15.37 22.08 -14.37
CA SER A 282 -14.45 23.22 -14.52
C SER A 282 -13.36 22.91 -15.55
N ASP A 283 -12.85 23.92 -16.24
CA ASP A 283 -11.95 23.75 -17.40
C ASP A 283 -10.57 23.11 -17.09
N ARG A 284 -10.25 22.82 -15.82
CA ARG A 284 -9.09 22.01 -15.41
C ARG A 284 -9.25 20.51 -15.69
N VAL A 285 -10.48 20.03 -15.90
CA VAL A 285 -10.83 18.60 -16.12
C VAL A 285 -10.25 18.00 -17.42
N LYS A 286 -9.78 18.82 -18.37
CA LYS A 286 -9.40 18.39 -19.73
C LYS A 286 -8.09 17.57 -19.87
N SER A 287 -7.38 17.21 -18.79
CA SER A 287 -6.04 16.59 -18.89
C SER A 287 -5.83 15.22 -18.22
N ARG A 288 -6.83 14.64 -17.53
CA ARG A 288 -6.84 13.21 -17.15
C ARG A 288 -7.93 12.47 -17.94
N GLN A 289 -7.79 12.43 -19.27
CA GLN A 289 -8.47 11.40 -20.04
C GLN A 289 -7.75 10.07 -19.76
N TRP A 290 -8.41 9.15 -19.04
CA TRP A 290 -7.88 7.82 -18.71
C TRP A 290 -7.90 6.91 -19.96
N LEU A 291 -7.11 7.26 -20.98
CA LEU A 291 -7.23 6.68 -22.33
C LEU A 291 -6.70 5.26 -22.50
N ASP A 292 -6.00 4.73 -21.51
CA ASP A 292 -5.35 3.41 -21.54
C ASP A 292 -4.98 3.03 -20.09
N TRP A 293 -4.92 1.75 -19.72
CA TRP A 293 -4.26 1.34 -18.47
C TRP A 293 -2.76 1.73 -18.46
N LYS A 294 -2.16 1.89 -19.65
CA LYS A 294 -0.83 2.47 -19.87
C LYS A 294 -0.74 3.97 -19.59
N SER A 295 -1.85 4.65 -19.26
CA SER A 295 -1.86 6.07 -18.87
C SER A 295 -1.23 6.34 -17.50
N GLY A 296 -0.89 5.29 -16.74
CA GLY A 296 0.09 5.42 -15.67
C GLY A 296 1.38 6.02 -16.22
N ARG A 297 1.79 7.18 -15.70
CA ARG A 297 3.09 7.77 -16.04
C ARG A 297 4.15 6.94 -15.31
N TYR A 298 4.49 5.75 -15.81
CA TYR A 298 5.48 4.86 -15.18
C TYR A 298 6.78 5.61 -14.88
N SER A 299 6.91 6.18 -13.67
CA SER A 299 8.02 7.06 -13.31
C SER A 299 9.19 6.21 -12.86
N ARG A 300 9.91 5.71 -13.87
CA ARG A 300 11.30 5.21 -13.84
C ARG A 300 11.90 5.12 -12.43
N LYS A 301 11.71 3.96 -11.79
CA LYS A 301 12.24 3.56 -10.47
C LYS A 301 12.27 2.04 -10.35
N SER A 302 13.00 1.59 -9.33
CA SER A 302 13.27 0.20 -8.95
C SER A 302 12.09 -0.77 -9.11
N LEU A 303 12.38 -1.96 -9.61
CA LEU A 303 11.50 -3.12 -9.43
C LEU A 303 11.96 -3.86 -8.17
N LEU A 304 11.68 -3.28 -7.01
CA LEU A 304 12.26 -3.73 -5.74
C LEU A 304 12.01 -5.22 -5.46
N GLY A 305 10.84 -5.76 -5.81
CA GLY A 305 10.54 -7.18 -5.67
C GLY A 305 11.37 -8.08 -6.60
N PHE A 306 11.78 -7.59 -7.77
CA PHE A 306 12.72 -8.25 -8.67
C PHE A 306 14.17 -8.14 -8.15
N GLU A 307 14.59 -6.96 -7.69
CA GLU A 307 15.91 -6.71 -7.12
C GLU A 307 16.16 -7.56 -5.88
N ALA A 308 15.21 -7.58 -4.94
CA ALA A 308 15.23 -8.47 -3.78
C ALA A 308 15.30 -9.96 -4.21
N SER A 309 14.51 -10.36 -5.22
CA SER A 309 14.53 -11.75 -5.72
C SER A 309 15.87 -12.17 -6.32
N VAL A 310 16.61 -11.23 -6.95
CA VAL A 310 17.96 -11.48 -7.47
C VAL A 310 18.99 -11.48 -6.34
N LEU A 311 18.98 -10.48 -5.47
CA LEU A 311 19.94 -10.38 -4.36
C LEU A 311 19.84 -11.55 -3.37
N ARG A 312 18.65 -12.13 -3.18
CA ARG A 312 18.46 -13.35 -2.36
C ARG A 312 19.22 -14.58 -2.89
N GLN A 313 19.66 -14.56 -4.16
CA GLN A 313 20.45 -15.64 -4.80
C GLN A 313 21.97 -15.42 -4.68
N ILE A 314 22.43 -14.27 -4.18
CA ILE A 314 23.85 -13.92 -4.07
C ILE A 314 24.32 -14.16 -2.63
N GLU A 315 25.46 -14.83 -2.46
CA GLU A 315 26.07 -15.00 -1.14
C GLU A 315 26.89 -13.77 -0.75
N PHE A 316 26.46 -13.09 0.32
CA PHE A 316 27.17 -11.96 0.95
C PHE A 316 26.71 -11.80 2.41
N LYS A 317 27.54 -11.18 3.25
CA LYS A 317 27.19 -10.82 4.64
C LYS A 317 26.94 -9.32 4.79
N SER A 318 27.60 -8.52 3.96
CA SER A 318 27.57 -7.06 3.97
C SER A 318 27.41 -6.47 2.57
N VAL A 319 26.63 -5.39 2.45
CA VAL A 319 26.37 -4.69 1.18
C VAL A 319 26.50 -3.17 1.34
N ALA A 320 27.06 -2.53 0.33
CA ALA A 320 27.08 -1.08 0.19
C ALA A 320 26.08 -0.63 -0.89
N ILE A 321 25.25 0.37 -0.58
CA ILE A 321 24.20 0.93 -1.43
C ILE A 321 24.46 2.44 -1.56
N PRO A 322 25.12 2.92 -2.64
CA PRO A 322 25.50 4.33 -2.79
C PRO A 322 24.35 5.31 -3.01
N PHE A 323 23.23 4.78 -3.51
CA PHE A 323 21.99 5.48 -3.81
C PHE A 323 20.82 4.61 -3.30
N CYS A 324 20.27 4.91 -2.12
CA CYS A 324 19.09 4.18 -1.61
C CYS A 324 17.76 4.71 -2.19
N GLY A 325 17.72 5.97 -2.62
CA GLY A 325 16.59 6.57 -3.32
C GLY A 325 15.26 6.48 -2.55
N ARG A 326 14.20 6.05 -3.25
CA ARG A 326 12.92 5.66 -2.61
C ARG A 326 12.86 4.17 -2.23
N ALA A 327 13.68 3.32 -2.85
CA ALA A 327 13.59 1.88 -2.76
C ALA A 327 14.02 1.38 -1.37
N ARG A 328 13.10 0.79 -0.60
CA ARG A 328 13.41 0.30 0.75
C ARG A 328 14.08 -1.08 0.75
N LEU A 329 15.06 -1.29 -0.14
CA LEU A 329 15.81 -2.54 -0.23
C LEU A 329 16.50 -2.92 1.08
N GLU A 330 16.90 -1.90 1.86
CA GLU A 330 17.40 -2.04 3.23
C GLU A 330 16.49 -2.92 4.13
N TRP A 331 15.17 -2.90 3.91
CA TRP A 331 14.20 -3.67 4.69
C TRP A 331 14.35 -5.17 4.45
N TYR A 332 14.30 -5.59 3.18
CA TYR A 332 14.50 -6.98 2.77
C TYR A 332 15.86 -7.51 3.25
N LEU A 333 16.92 -6.72 3.04
CA LEU A 333 18.28 -7.07 3.45
C LEU A 333 18.43 -7.21 4.98
N SER A 334 17.79 -6.32 5.75
CA SER A 334 17.82 -6.36 7.22
C SER A 334 17.09 -7.58 7.78
N ALA A 335 15.94 -7.94 7.19
CA ALA A 335 15.21 -9.17 7.51
C ALA A 335 16.04 -10.44 7.24
N TRP A 336 16.87 -10.43 6.18
CA TRP A 336 17.81 -11.53 5.88
C TRP A 336 19.13 -11.46 6.68
N GLY A 337 19.21 -10.60 7.71
CA GLY A 337 20.37 -10.50 8.59
C GLY A 337 21.63 -9.89 7.97
N LYS A 338 21.50 -9.15 6.85
CA LYS A 338 22.64 -8.52 6.19
C LYS A 338 23.08 -7.25 6.91
N GLN A 339 24.38 -6.98 6.87
CA GLN A 339 24.97 -5.70 7.23
C GLN A 339 24.85 -4.74 6.03
N ILE A 340 24.40 -3.51 6.26
CA ILE A 340 24.04 -2.55 5.22
C ILE A 340 24.78 -1.25 5.48
N LEU A 341 25.53 -0.78 4.49
CA LEU A 341 26.03 0.58 4.40
C LEU A 341 25.16 1.28 3.35
N SER A 342 24.33 2.23 3.75
CA SER A 342 23.44 2.95 2.85
C SER A 342 23.83 4.42 2.72
N ASN A 343 23.62 4.98 1.55
CA ASN A 343 23.91 6.37 1.26
C ASN A 343 22.89 6.91 0.28
N ASP A 344 22.61 8.19 0.39
CA ASP A 344 22.01 8.98 -0.68
C ASP A 344 22.62 10.38 -0.66
N ASN A 345 22.70 11.04 -1.81
CA ASN A 345 23.13 12.44 -1.86
C ASN A 345 21.96 13.40 -1.58
N ARG A 346 20.71 13.01 -1.83
CA ARG A 346 19.53 13.82 -1.53
C ARG A 346 19.24 13.81 -0.03
N ALA A 347 19.07 14.99 0.54
CA ALA A 347 18.92 15.15 1.98
C ALA A 347 17.67 14.45 2.53
N TRP A 348 16.55 14.49 1.80
CA TRP A 348 15.32 13.80 2.23
C TRP A 348 15.45 12.27 2.15
N ALA A 349 16.16 11.72 1.16
CA ALA A 349 16.33 10.28 1.02
C ALA A 349 17.21 9.72 2.16
N ALA A 350 18.30 10.42 2.47
CA ALA A 350 19.13 10.08 3.62
C ALA A 350 18.37 10.24 4.96
N ALA A 351 17.52 11.27 5.11
CA ALA A 351 16.68 11.41 6.30
C ALA A 351 15.67 10.25 6.44
N LEU A 352 15.03 9.83 5.33
CA LEU A 352 14.13 8.67 5.31
C LEU A 352 14.84 7.35 5.61
N SER A 353 16.11 7.18 5.22
CA SER A 353 16.91 6.00 5.55
C SER A 353 17.32 6.02 7.04
N ARG A 354 17.77 7.16 7.59
CA ARG A 354 18.03 7.30 9.04
C ARG A 354 16.81 6.96 9.91
N ALA A 355 15.62 7.42 9.50
CA ALA A 355 14.37 7.10 10.20
C ALA A 355 14.05 5.59 10.24
N VAL A 356 14.57 4.78 9.32
CA VAL A 356 14.45 3.31 9.33
C VAL A 356 15.45 2.64 10.28
N ILE A 357 16.59 3.29 10.56
CA ILE A 357 17.59 2.81 11.52
C ILE A 357 17.17 3.10 12.96
N GLY A 358 16.49 4.23 13.18
CA GLY A 358 16.00 4.71 14.48
C GLY A 358 15.08 3.69 15.15
N ALA A 359 15.68 2.78 15.92
CA ALA A 359 15.00 1.68 16.60
C ALA A 359 14.54 2.11 18.00
N GLY A 360 14.04 3.33 18.11
CA GLY A 360 13.38 3.85 19.31
C GLY A 360 11.95 3.35 19.47
N GLU A 361 11.34 3.72 20.60
CA GLU A 361 9.88 3.78 20.70
C GLU A 361 9.32 4.75 19.64
N PRO A 362 8.05 4.61 19.22
CA PRO A 362 7.35 5.69 18.51
C PRO A 362 7.59 7.05 19.13
N LEU A 363 7.57 8.11 18.29
CA LEU A 363 7.36 9.48 18.76
C LEU A 363 6.20 9.50 19.79
N GLY A 364 6.55 9.63 21.06
CA GLY A 364 5.58 9.62 22.13
C GLY A 364 4.57 10.76 21.97
N GLU A 365 3.36 10.58 22.46
CA GLU A 365 2.27 11.55 22.32
C GLU A 365 2.66 12.97 22.81
N GLU A 366 3.52 13.08 23.82
CA GLU A 366 4.11 14.36 24.26
C GLU A 366 4.97 15.03 23.16
N VAL A 367 5.83 14.26 22.47
CA VAL A 367 6.67 14.75 21.37
C VAL A 367 5.81 15.11 20.17
N VAL A 368 4.82 14.28 19.83
CA VAL A 368 3.86 14.55 18.73
C VAL A 368 3.03 15.80 19.02
N SER A 369 2.56 15.98 20.26
CA SER A 369 1.83 17.18 20.67
C SER A 369 2.71 18.44 20.58
N ARG A 370 3.95 18.40 21.05
CA ARG A 370 4.92 19.52 20.90
C ARG A 370 5.29 19.81 19.44
N LEU A 371 5.36 18.80 18.58
CA LEU A 371 5.62 18.97 17.15
C LEU A 371 4.48 19.69 16.43
N LEU A 372 3.24 19.48 16.89
CA LEU A 372 2.02 20.04 16.31
C LEU A 372 1.53 21.31 17.01
N GLU A 373 2.18 21.72 18.11
CA GLU A 373 1.95 22.98 18.81
C GLU A 373 2.17 24.15 17.85
N ASP A 374 1.17 25.05 17.79
CA ASP A 374 1.11 26.21 16.89
C ASP A 374 1.36 25.92 15.40
N ALA A 375 1.27 24.67 14.93
CA ALA A 375 1.61 24.30 13.56
C ALA A 375 0.83 25.12 12.51
N TYR A 376 -0.45 25.39 12.74
CA TYR A 376 -1.27 26.21 11.85
C TYR A 376 -1.23 27.72 12.13
N VAL A 377 -0.52 28.19 13.16
CA VAL A 377 -0.51 29.61 13.56
C VAL A 377 0.43 30.41 12.64
N PRO A 378 -0.08 31.41 11.88
CA PRO A 378 0.77 32.21 11.01
C PRO A 378 1.72 33.11 11.81
N ALA A 379 3.00 33.08 11.44
CA ALA A 379 3.99 34.05 11.90
C ALA A 379 4.00 35.31 11.00
N ALA A 380 4.85 36.29 11.31
CA ALA A 380 5.02 37.48 10.46
C ALA A 380 5.52 37.18 9.03
N ARG A 381 6.17 36.02 8.81
CA ARG A 381 6.57 35.48 7.50
C ARG A 381 6.88 33.98 7.61
N LEU A 382 6.71 33.24 6.51
CA LEU A 382 7.24 31.88 6.37
C LEU A 382 8.77 31.89 6.48
N GLY A 383 9.33 30.92 7.18
CA GLY A 383 10.77 30.66 7.22
C GLY A 383 11.26 30.13 5.87
N ASN A 384 10.51 29.20 5.28
CA ASN A 384 10.69 28.68 3.93
C ASN A 384 9.55 29.14 3.00
N PRO A 385 9.65 30.33 2.36
CA PRO A 385 8.64 30.79 1.40
C PRO A 385 8.55 29.92 0.13
N GLY A 386 9.54 29.04 -0.12
CA GLY A 386 9.55 28.10 -1.24
C GLY A 386 8.35 27.14 -1.22
N LEU A 387 7.85 26.78 -0.04
CA LEU A 387 6.72 25.85 0.13
C LEU A 387 5.44 26.29 -0.62
N ARG A 388 5.24 27.61 -0.81
CA ARG A 388 4.08 28.16 -1.55
C ARG A 388 4.08 27.84 -3.05
N ARG A 389 5.15 27.23 -3.60
CA ARG A 389 5.17 26.68 -4.96
C ARG A 389 4.30 25.42 -5.11
N TRP A 390 4.14 24.65 -4.02
CA TRP A 390 3.44 23.36 -4.04
C TRP A 390 2.20 23.34 -3.13
N PHE A 391 2.23 24.09 -2.02
CA PHE A 391 1.22 24.02 -0.96
C PHE A 391 0.34 25.27 -0.88
N GLY A 392 -0.93 25.07 -0.53
CA GLY A 392 -1.85 26.12 -0.09
C GLY A 392 -1.32 26.86 1.14
N GLU A 393 -1.89 28.01 1.49
CA GLU A 393 -1.33 28.85 2.55
C GLU A 393 -1.30 28.16 3.92
N ALA A 394 -2.41 27.54 4.32
CA ALA A 394 -2.51 26.80 5.59
C ALA A 394 -1.57 25.58 5.63
N ASP A 395 -1.44 24.83 4.53
CA ASP A 395 -0.53 23.68 4.43
C ASP A 395 0.94 24.12 4.47
N ALA A 396 1.29 25.24 3.83
CA ALA A 396 2.63 25.80 3.85
C ALA A 396 3.02 26.30 5.26
N TRP A 397 2.09 26.93 5.98
CA TRP A 397 2.29 27.30 7.39
C TRP A 397 2.49 26.07 8.27
N PHE A 398 1.62 25.05 8.13
CA PHE A 398 1.74 23.78 8.84
C PHE A 398 3.13 23.16 8.63
N LEU A 399 3.56 23.04 7.39
CA LEU A 399 4.85 22.42 7.05
C LEU A 399 6.05 23.27 7.49
N ASP A 400 6.00 24.60 7.44
CA ASP A 400 7.09 25.48 7.91
C ASP A 400 7.23 25.46 9.44
N ASN A 401 6.12 25.55 10.16
CA ASN A 401 6.10 25.52 11.62
C ASN A 401 6.48 24.13 12.16
N LEU A 402 5.92 23.05 11.60
CA LEU A 402 6.34 21.68 11.91
C LEU A 402 7.85 21.49 11.69
N ARG A 403 8.38 21.97 10.55
CA ARG A 403 9.81 21.93 10.22
C ARG A 403 10.68 22.77 11.16
N ARG A 404 10.10 23.74 11.85
CA ARG A 404 10.77 24.56 12.88
C ARG A 404 10.76 23.84 14.24
N ASN A 405 9.64 23.20 14.60
CA ASN A 405 9.48 22.41 15.82
C ASN A 405 10.36 21.14 15.80
N ILE A 406 10.49 20.48 14.65
CA ILE A 406 11.39 19.33 14.42
C ILE A 406 12.84 19.65 14.80
N ASP A 407 13.33 20.86 14.53
CA ASP A 407 14.73 21.22 14.79
C ASP A 407 15.00 21.64 16.23
N ALA A 408 13.95 21.83 17.02
CA ALA A 408 14.05 21.92 18.47
C ALA A 408 14.21 20.53 19.14
N ILE A 409 14.06 19.43 18.39
CA ILE A 409 14.35 18.08 18.89
C ILE A 409 15.87 17.86 18.91
N SER A 410 16.41 17.66 20.12
CA SER A 410 17.81 17.34 20.36
C SER A 410 18.18 15.93 19.90
N ASP A 411 17.32 14.94 20.17
CA ASP A 411 17.50 13.55 19.78
C ASP A 411 17.47 13.37 18.25
N GLU A 412 18.49 12.72 17.69
CA GLU A 412 18.62 12.57 16.24
C GLU A 412 17.68 11.50 15.65
N GLU A 413 17.36 10.44 16.41
CA GLU A 413 16.45 9.38 15.95
C GLU A 413 15.02 9.93 15.85
N GLN A 414 14.53 10.59 16.91
CA GLN A 414 13.22 11.27 16.92
C GLN A 414 13.13 12.37 15.86
N ARG A 415 14.20 13.15 15.65
CA ARG A 415 14.24 14.19 14.60
C ARG A 415 14.15 13.58 13.21
N ALA A 416 14.84 12.46 12.94
CA ALA A 416 14.76 11.75 11.67
C ALA A 416 13.36 11.14 11.44
N GLU A 417 12.76 10.53 12.46
CA GLU A 417 11.40 9.99 12.39
C GLU A 417 10.35 11.09 12.13
N ALA A 418 10.44 12.22 12.85
CA ALA A 418 9.54 13.36 12.64
C ALA A 418 9.69 13.99 11.24
N LEU A 419 10.91 14.05 10.69
CA LEU A 419 11.14 14.42 9.29
C LEU A 419 10.47 13.42 8.34
N ALA A 420 10.61 12.11 8.57
CA ALA A 420 10.00 11.10 7.72
C ALA A 420 8.46 11.17 7.71
N ILE A 421 7.85 11.38 8.88
CA ILE A 421 6.39 11.55 9.02
C ILE A 421 5.93 12.87 8.37
N GLY A 422 6.69 13.97 8.53
CA GLY A 422 6.39 15.24 7.87
C GLY A 422 6.48 15.16 6.34
N LEU A 423 7.43 14.39 5.81
CA LEU A 423 7.53 14.07 4.37
C LEU A 423 6.27 13.34 3.89
N LEU A 424 5.82 12.31 4.60
CA LEU A 424 4.58 11.59 4.28
C LEU A 424 3.33 12.48 4.39
N THR A 425 3.29 13.39 5.37
CA THR A 425 2.16 14.33 5.58
C THR A 425 2.08 15.38 4.46
N GLY A 426 3.21 15.91 4.00
CA GLY A 426 3.24 16.80 2.84
C GLY A 426 2.90 16.07 1.54
N ASP A 427 3.36 14.82 1.37
CA ASP A 427 2.97 14.03 0.21
C ASP A 427 1.49 13.64 0.20
N TYR A 428 0.90 13.38 1.37
CA TYR A 428 -0.55 13.23 1.53
C TYR A 428 -1.27 14.50 1.07
N ALA A 429 -0.84 15.69 1.52
CA ALA A 429 -1.48 16.95 1.16
C ALA A 429 -1.50 17.20 -0.37
N LEU A 430 -0.44 16.78 -1.09
CA LEU A 430 -0.33 16.87 -2.55
C LEU A 430 -1.11 15.78 -3.32
N SER A 431 -1.76 14.85 -2.64
CA SER A 431 -2.60 13.82 -3.29
C SER A 431 -3.98 14.33 -3.69
N PHE A 432 -4.42 15.48 -3.16
CA PHE A 432 -5.76 16.01 -3.32
C PHE A 432 -5.80 17.23 -4.25
N ASP A 433 -6.89 17.35 -4.98
CA ASP A 433 -7.22 18.45 -5.88
C ASP A 433 -8.61 19.04 -5.54
N GLU A 434 -9.10 19.98 -6.35
CA GLU A 434 -10.42 20.62 -6.16
C GLU A 434 -11.59 19.62 -6.14
N ARG A 435 -11.48 18.47 -6.80
CA ARG A 435 -12.54 17.43 -6.83
C ARG A 435 -12.49 16.54 -5.60
N THR A 436 -11.29 16.24 -5.12
CA THR A 436 -11.07 15.28 -4.01
C THR A 436 -10.87 15.97 -2.65
N ALA A 437 -10.97 17.30 -2.60
CA ALA A 437 -10.73 18.12 -1.41
C ALA A 437 -11.54 17.70 -0.17
N GLU A 438 -12.76 17.18 -0.34
CA GLU A 438 -13.63 16.73 0.76
C GLU A 438 -13.10 15.46 1.46
N LEU A 439 -12.30 14.65 0.76
CA LEU A 439 -11.60 13.50 1.34
C LEU A 439 -10.32 13.90 2.10
N LYS A 440 -9.87 15.15 1.98
CA LYS A 440 -8.62 15.62 2.60
C LYS A 440 -8.84 15.90 4.10
N ARG A 441 -8.17 15.13 4.93
CA ARG A 441 -8.15 15.27 6.40
C ARG A 441 -7.21 16.41 6.84
N PRO A 442 -7.45 17.03 8.00
CA PRO A 442 -6.51 17.95 8.63
C PRO A 442 -5.11 17.33 8.84
N LEU A 443 -4.05 18.08 8.52
CA LEU A 443 -2.67 17.53 8.48
C LEU A 443 -2.14 17.17 9.88
N ASN A 444 -2.64 17.80 10.93
CA ASN A 444 -2.35 17.40 12.31
C ASN A 444 -2.88 15.99 12.64
N SER A 445 -4.09 15.65 12.19
CA SER A 445 -4.66 14.31 12.33
C SER A 445 -3.91 13.28 11.48
N VAL A 446 -3.49 13.66 10.27
CA VAL A 446 -2.69 12.81 9.38
C VAL A 446 -1.30 12.54 9.96
N PHE A 447 -0.61 13.57 10.45
CA PHE A 447 0.69 13.43 11.12
C PHE A 447 0.58 12.51 12.35
N ARG A 448 -0.45 12.70 13.19
CA ARG A 448 -0.76 11.81 14.33
C ARG A 448 -1.03 10.39 13.87
N ALA A 449 -1.82 10.19 12.82
CA ALA A 449 -2.10 8.88 12.26
C ALA A 449 -0.82 8.17 11.77
N PHE A 450 0.11 8.89 11.11
CA PHE A 450 1.40 8.37 10.69
C PHE A 450 2.43 8.18 11.80
N ALA A 451 2.30 8.87 12.94
CA ALA A 451 3.11 8.62 14.14
C ALA A 451 2.62 7.37 14.91
N ASN A 452 1.29 7.24 15.04
CA ASN A 452 0.61 6.16 15.78
C ASN A 452 0.58 4.84 15.01
N ARG A 453 0.22 4.87 13.71
CA ARG A 453 0.48 3.74 12.80
C ARG A 453 1.99 3.62 12.72
N SER A 454 2.56 2.43 12.94
CA SER A 454 4.01 2.20 12.86
C SER A 454 4.48 2.20 11.39
N TYR A 455 4.38 3.35 10.74
CA TYR A 455 4.71 3.57 9.32
C TYR A 455 6.18 3.31 9.02
N VAL A 456 7.04 3.53 10.02
CA VAL A 456 8.35 2.88 10.11
C VAL A 456 8.11 1.42 10.53
N MET A 457 7.77 0.57 9.55
CA MET A 457 7.41 -0.84 9.71
C MET A 457 8.47 -1.72 10.42
N LEU A 458 9.65 -1.19 10.76
CA LEU A 458 10.85 -1.94 11.15
C LEU A 458 11.43 -1.62 12.55
N ARG A 459 10.65 -1.05 13.49
CA ARG A 459 11.18 -0.71 14.82
C ARG A 459 11.86 -1.92 15.51
N GLY A 460 12.94 -1.65 16.23
CA GLY A 460 13.62 -2.61 17.10
C GLY A 460 14.69 -3.53 16.47
N ARG A 461 14.42 -4.21 15.33
CA ARG A 461 15.28 -5.35 14.88
C ARG A 461 16.40 -5.03 13.88
N ALA A 462 16.37 -3.87 13.21
CA ALA A 462 17.45 -3.43 12.32
C ALA A 462 18.68 -2.85 13.05
N ARG A 463 18.59 -2.68 14.38
CA ARG A 463 19.57 -1.94 15.19
C ARG A 463 20.99 -2.54 15.07
N GLY A 464 21.95 -1.71 14.68
CA GLY A 464 23.34 -2.13 14.48
C GLY A 464 23.60 -2.98 13.23
N ARG A 465 22.62 -3.14 12.32
CA ARG A 465 22.82 -3.77 11.00
C ARG A 465 22.95 -2.75 9.86
N ILE A 466 22.34 -1.57 10.00
CA ILE A 466 22.32 -0.53 8.97
C ILE A 466 23.15 0.66 9.44
N ASN A 467 23.91 1.28 8.53
CA ASN A 467 24.59 2.56 8.74
C ASN A 467 24.29 3.49 7.55
N THR A 468 23.49 4.54 7.76
CA THR A 468 23.16 5.54 6.74
C THR A 468 24.18 6.68 6.71
N TYR A 469 24.55 7.09 5.50
CA TYR A 469 25.39 8.25 5.20
C TYR A 469 24.65 9.24 4.28
N ASN A 470 25.11 10.49 4.27
CA ASN A 470 24.70 11.50 3.29
C ASN A 470 25.96 12.15 2.73
N LEU A 471 26.67 11.40 1.89
CA LEU A 471 27.95 11.77 1.30
C LEU A 471 27.86 11.76 -0.23
N PRO A 472 28.74 12.50 -0.93
CA PRO A 472 28.97 12.28 -2.36
C PRO A 472 29.24 10.80 -2.62
N ALA A 473 28.58 10.20 -3.63
CA ALA A 473 28.60 8.75 -3.83
C ALA A 473 30.02 8.18 -4.00
N LEU A 474 30.93 8.91 -4.66
CA LEU A 474 32.35 8.55 -4.79
C LEU A 474 33.10 8.53 -3.45
N ASP A 475 32.74 9.39 -2.50
CA ASP A 475 33.34 9.42 -1.16
C ASP A 475 32.82 8.25 -0.31
N PHE A 476 31.51 7.98 -0.40
CA PHE A 476 30.90 6.83 0.24
C PHE A 476 31.53 5.53 -0.28
N ILE A 477 31.55 5.30 -1.59
CA ILE A 477 32.08 4.06 -2.21
C ILE A 477 33.54 3.82 -1.81
N ARG A 478 34.40 4.85 -1.87
CA ARG A 478 35.83 4.72 -1.49
C ARG A 478 36.02 4.31 -0.02
N ARG A 479 35.13 4.75 0.87
CA ARG A 479 35.15 4.44 2.31
C ARG A 479 34.44 3.11 2.64
N ALA A 480 33.43 2.72 1.86
CA ALA A 480 32.64 1.53 2.09
C ALA A 480 33.51 0.26 2.11
N ARG A 481 33.22 -0.62 3.08
CA ARG A 481 33.86 -1.93 3.24
C ARG A 481 32.76 -2.97 3.39
N SER A 482 32.48 -3.65 2.28
CA SER A 482 31.43 -4.66 2.16
C SER A 482 31.87 -5.80 1.24
N ASP A 483 31.16 -6.92 1.29
CA ASP A 483 31.35 -8.03 0.36
C ASP A 483 30.74 -7.71 -1.02
N LEU A 484 29.55 -7.08 -0.99
CA LEU A 484 28.75 -6.71 -2.14
C LEU A 484 28.66 -5.17 -2.30
N LEU A 485 28.70 -4.70 -3.54
CA LEU A 485 28.14 -3.42 -3.96
C LEU A 485 26.79 -3.70 -4.62
N TYR A 486 25.72 -3.08 -4.15
CA TYR A 486 24.49 -2.94 -4.93
C TYR A 486 24.44 -1.52 -5.47
N LEU A 487 24.41 -1.37 -6.78
CA LEU A 487 24.32 -0.08 -7.46
C LEU A 487 23.09 -0.09 -8.36
N ASP A 488 22.05 0.63 -7.94
CA ASP A 488 21.06 1.15 -8.87
C ASP A 488 21.76 2.23 -9.70
N VAL A 489 21.99 1.94 -10.98
CA VAL A 489 22.76 2.81 -11.87
C VAL A 489 21.90 4.04 -12.16
N PRO A 490 22.31 5.26 -11.72
CA PRO A 490 21.46 6.44 -11.84
C PRO A 490 21.01 6.65 -13.28
N VAL A 491 19.71 6.76 -13.53
CA VAL A 491 19.19 6.90 -14.90
C VAL A 491 19.72 8.18 -15.56
N ALA A 492 20.39 8.03 -16.70
CA ALA A 492 20.66 9.13 -17.62
C ALA A 492 19.33 9.85 -17.95
N GLN A 493 19.23 11.12 -17.53
CA GLN A 493 17.94 11.82 -17.46
C GLN A 493 17.13 11.74 -18.77
N VAL A 494 15.85 11.48 -18.57
CA VAL A 494 14.78 12.09 -19.37
C VAL A 494 13.83 12.71 -18.33
N GLU A 495 13.12 13.79 -18.65
CA GLU A 495 12.19 14.41 -17.72
C GLU A 495 10.96 13.50 -17.48
N ILE A 496 10.32 13.61 -16.30
CA ILE A 496 8.96 13.08 -16.05
C ILE A 496 8.20 14.10 -15.21
N ALA A 497 7.36 14.87 -15.88
CA ALA A 497 6.49 15.83 -15.25
C ALA A 497 5.66 15.18 -14.12
N GLY A 498 5.89 15.63 -12.88
CA GLY A 498 5.22 15.17 -11.65
C GLY A 498 6.16 14.52 -10.63
N SER A 499 7.06 13.64 -11.07
CA SER A 499 7.97 12.90 -10.18
C SER A 499 9.09 13.81 -9.60
N GLU A 500 9.46 14.84 -10.37
CA GLU A 500 10.40 15.89 -9.96
C GLU A 500 9.78 16.85 -8.95
N ALA A 501 8.56 17.34 -9.15
CA ALA A 501 7.87 18.22 -8.20
C ALA A 501 7.76 17.60 -6.78
N ARG A 502 7.51 16.28 -6.69
CA ARG A 502 7.55 15.53 -5.42
C ARG A 502 8.95 15.28 -4.85
N SER A 503 10.00 15.41 -5.64
CA SER A 503 11.38 15.38 -5.14
C SER A 503 11.82 16.78 -4.66
N GLU A 504 11.52 17.81 -5.46
CA GLU A 504 11.89 19.20 -5.22
C GLU A 504 11.27 19.77 -3.94
N TRP A 505 9.98 19.53 -3.67
CA TRP A 505 9.37 20.03 -2.44
C TRP A 505 10.00 19.35 -1.21
N ARG A 506 10.33 18.05 -1.30
CA ARG A 506 10.97 17.29 -0.22
C ARG A 506 12.37 17.81 0.07
N ASP A 507 13.19 18.01 -0.97
CA ASP A 507 14.51 18.64 -0.84
C ASP A 507 14.35 20.05 -0.25
N CYS A 508 13.46 20.89 -0.81
CA CYS A 508 13.17 22.24 -0.30
C CYS A 508 12.73 22.25 1.16
N TRP A 509 11.90 21.30 1.61
CA TRP A 509 11.44 21.21 2.99
C TRP A 509 12.57 20.76 3.93
N VAL A 510 13.33 19.73 3.56
CA VAL A 510 14.43 19.21 4.39
C VAL A 510 15.59 20.21 4.47
N THR A 511 15.97 20.88 3.39
CA THR A 511 17.04 21.91 3.37
C THR A 511 16.56 23.33 3.72
N ARG A 512 15.30 23.52 4.12
CA ARG A 512 14.70 24.84 4.41
C ARG A 512 14.76 25.84 3.24
N GLY A 513 14.83 25.33 2.01
CA GLY A 513 14.96 26.15 0.79
C GLY A 513 16.39 26.57 0.46
N GLU A 514 17.39 26.09 1.20
CA GLU A 514 18.78 26.19 0.77
C GLU A 514 18.96 25.44 -0.55
N THR A 515 19.58 26.11 -1.53
CA THR A 515 19.82 25.54 -2.85
C THR A 515 20.94 24.52 -2.75
N ILE A 516 20.59 23.24 -2.80
CA ILE A 516 21.56 22.17 -3.07
C ILE A 516 22.15 22.46 -4.46
N GLU A 517 23.48 22.45 -4.60
CA GLU A 517 24.10 22.47 -5.93
C GLU A 517 23.53 21.30 -6.74
N ALA A 518 22.78 21.61 -7.79
CA ALA A 518 22.17 20.60 -8.63
C ALA A 518 23.30 19.75 -9.23
N GLN A 519 23.31 18.46 -8.88
CA GLN A 519 24.31 17.53 -9.39
C GLN A 519 24.19 17.55 -10.93
N GLU A 520 25.26 17.97 -11.62
CA GLU A 520 25.20 18.20 -13.06
C GLU A 520 24.76 16.93 -13.78
N ASN A 521 23.53 16.95 -14.31
CA ASN A 521 23.03 15.82 -15.08
C ASN A 521 23.86 15.72 -16.37
N PRO A 522 24.43 14.54 -16.68
CA PRO A 522 25.40 14.42 -17.76
C PRO A 522 24.75 14.73 -19.11
N GLN A 523 25.17 15.85 -19.70
CA GLN A 523 24.62 16.42 -20.94
C GLN A 523 24.91 15.58 -22.21
N SER A 524 25.54 14.41 -22.06
CA SER A 524 25.80 13.49 -23.17
C SER A 524 25.96 12.05 -22.69
N LYS A 525 25.69 11.09 -23.59
CA LYS A 525 25.97 9.66 -23.37
C LYS A 525 27.41 9.41 -22.91
N LYS A 526 28.37 10.15 -23.44
CA LYS A 526 29.79 10.02 -23.08
C LYS A 526 30.04 10.43 -21.63
N ALA A 527 29.62 11.64 -21.24
CA ALA A 527 29.78 12.15 -19.87
C ALA A 527 29.07 11.26 -18.83
N TYR A 528 27.94 10.65 -19.22
CA TYR A 528 27.23 9.67 -18.40
C TYR A 528 28.04 8.38 -18.22
N LEU A 529 28.54 7.77 -19.29
CA LEU A 529 29.35 6.55 -19.18
C LEU A 529 30.66 6.81 -18.42
N GLU A 530 31.26 8.00 -18.57
CA GLU A 530 32.45 8.43 -17.80
C GLU A 530 32.16 8.57 -16.29
N SER A 531 30.96 9.02 -15.88
CA SER A 531 30.61 9.10 -14.46
C SER A 531 30.32 7.72 -13.85
N ILE A 532 29.68 6.81 -14.60
CA ILE A 532 29.52 5.41 -14.19
C ILE A 532 30.87 4.70 -14.11
N ASP A 533 31.77 4.90 -15.07
CA ASP A 533 33.15 4.38 -15.05
C ASP A 533 33.90 4.84 -13.78
N GLN A 534 33.79 6.12 -13.42
CA GLN A 534 34.39 6.65 -12.20
C GLN A 534 33.85 5.99 -10.91
N LEU A 535 32.54 5.69 -10.85
CA LEU A 535 31.92 4.95 -9.75
C LEU A 535 32.47 3.51 -9.68
N LEU A 536 32.54 2.80 -10.81
CA LEU A 536 33.04 1.41 -10.88
C LEU A 536 34.53 1.32 -10.52
N ARG A 537 35.39 2.21 -11.04
CA ARG A 537 36.81 2.32 -10.62
C ARG A 537 36.94 2.53 -9.12
N SER A 538 36.11 3.41 -8.56
CA SER A 538 36.11 3.72 -7.12
C SER A 538 35.65 2.54 -6.26
N ALA A 539 34.86 1.60 -6.81
CA ALA A 539 34.36 0.40 -6.15
C ALA A 539 35.25 -0.85 -6.34
N SER A 540 36.40 -0.72 -7.00
CA SER A 540 37.29 -1.83 -7.36
C SER A 540 37.75 -2.71 -6.19
N HIS A 541 37.73 -2.20 -4.95
CA HIS A 541 38.05 -2.94 -3.72
C HIS A 541 36.93 -3.84 -3.19
N ILE A 542 35.67 -3.67 -3.63
CA ILE A 542 34.51 -4.48 -3.20
C ILE A 542 34.39 -5.69 -4.12
N LYS A 543 34.48 -6.93 -3.62
CA LYS A 543 34.72 -8.13 -4.46
C LYS A 543 33.56 -8.53 -5.40
N THR A 544 32.32 -8.31 -4.99
CA THR A 544 31.14 -8.67 -5.78
C THR A 544 30.31 -7.41 -6.05
N TRP A 545 29.81 -7.27 -7.27
CA TRP A 545 28.93 -6.20 -7.68
C TRP A 545 27.61 -6.78 -8.20
N ALA A 546 26.49 -6.18 -7.82
CA ALA A 546 25.17 -6.36 -8.42
C ALA A 546 24.71 -5.00 -8.92
N LEU A 547 24.66 -4.84 -10.24
CA LEU A 547 24.44 -3.56 -10.91
C LEU A 547 23.05 -3.60 -11.56
N ALA A 548 22.10 -2.88 -10.98
CA ALA A 548 20.76 -2.73 -11.53
C ALA A 548 20.80 -1.66 -12.63
N ILE A 549 20.35 -2.04 -13.82
CA ILE A 549 20.46 -1.28 -15.06
C ILE A 549 19.07 -1.22 -15.70
N GLN A 550 18.55 -0.01 -15.84
CA GLN A 550 17.37 0.25 -16.65
C GLN A 550 17.79 0.73 -18.04
N GLU A 551 17.18 0.23 -19.11
CA GLU A 551 17.39 0.80 -20.44
C GLU A 551 16.75 2.19 -20.55
N THR A 552 17.52 3.14 -21.09
CA THR A 552 17.10 4.54 -21.24
C THR A 552 17.24 4.97 -22.71
N GLY A 553 16.60 6.07 -23.08
CA GLY A 553 16.79 6.66 -24.41
C GLY A 553 18.23 7.12 -24.71
N LEU A 554 19.07 7.30 -23.67
CA LEU A 554 20.47 7.74 -23.81
C LEU A 554 21.47 6.57 -23.80
N THR A 555 21.16 5.47 -23.10
CA THR A 555 22.03 4.28 -22.97
C THR A 555 21.26 2.98 -22.97
N SER A 556 21.73 2.03 -23.78
CA SER A 556 21.27 0.64 -23.78
C SER A 556 21.89 -0.16 -22.64
N ALA A 557 21.27 -1.29 -22.27
CA ALA A 557 21.88 -2.24 -21.33
C ALA A 557 23.18 -2.83 -21.88
N ARG A 558 23.35 -2.85 -23.20
CA ARG A 558 24.61 -3.25 -23.85
C ARG A 558 25.75 -2.27 -23.55
N ASP A 559 25.52 -0.96 -23.64
CA ASP A 559 26.55 0.05 -23.37
C ASP A 559 27.11 -0.10 -21.94
N LEU A 560 26.21 -0.28 -20.97
CA LEU A 560 26.58 -0.48 -19.57
C LEU A 560 27.18 -1.87 -19.33
N SER A 561 26.67 -2.92 -19.96
CA SER A 561 27.26 -4.27 -19.90
C SER A 561 28.68 -4.33 -20.47
N ASP A 562 28.93 -3.63 -21.58
CA ASP A 562 30.25 -3.56 -22.20
C ASP A 562 31.22 -2.74 -21.32
N LEU A 563 30.78 -1.61 -20.73
CA LEU A 563 31.56 -0.87 -19.72
C LEU A 563 31.89 -1.74 -18.49
N ILE A 564 30.95 -2.53 -17.98
CA ILE A 564 31.19 -3.42 -16.81
C ILE A 564 32.28 -4.45 -17.12
N LYS A 565 32.33 -4.97 -18.36
CA LYS A 565 33.35 -5.94 -18.81
C LYS A 565 34.76 -5.36 -18.84
N GLU A 566 34.92 -4.04 -18.97
CA GLU A 566 36.23 -3.39 -18.88
C GLU A 566 36.83 -3.48 -17.46
N HIS A 567 35.98 -3.62 -16.44
CA HIS A 567 36.39 -3.75 -15.04
C HIS A 567 36.41 -5.20 -14.56
N ARG A 568 35.40 -6.01 -14.91
CA ARG A 568 35.18 -7.34 -14.32
C ARG A 568 34.47 -8.32 -15.26
N GLN A 569 34.69 -9.61 -15.03
CA GLN A 569 33.90 -10.65 -15.68
C GLN A 569 32.47 -10.67 -15.10
N ALA A 570 31.48 -10.46 -15.96
CA ALA A 570 30.07 -10.65 -15.63
C ALA A 570 29.78 -12.16 -15.53
N HIS A 571 29.28 -12.62 -14.39
CA HIS A 571 28.99 -14.03 -14.13
C HIS A 571 27.55 -14.40 -14.50
N THR A 572 26.59 -13.50 -14.25
CA THR A 572 25.17 -13.75 -14.52
C THR A 572 24.47 -12.42 -14.82
N THR A 573 23.53 -12.44 -15.77
CA THR A 573 22.65 -11.31 -16.05
C THR A 573 21.21 -11.77 -15.88
N TYR A 574 20.51 -11.15 -14.94
CA TYR A 574 19.07 -11.31 -14.76
C TYR A 574 18.34 -10.23 -15.54
N SER A 575 17.14 -10.51 -16.04
CA SER A 575 16.32 -9.51 -16.73
C SER A 575 14.83 -9.63 -16.36
N LYS A 576 14.15 -8.49 -16.43
CA LYS A 576 12.70 -8.37 -16.31
C LYS A 576 12.21 -7.44 -17.42
N ASP A 577 11.45 -8.00 -18.36
CA ASP A 577 10.88 -7.25 -19.47
C ASP A 577 9.47 -6.76 -19.11
N LEU A 578 9.26 -5.44 -19.20
CA LEU A 578 7.96 -4.78 -19.09
C LEU A 578 7.64 -3.97 -20.35
N THR A 579 8.35 -4.18 -21.46
CA THR A 579 8.25 -3.40 -22.71
C THR A 579 6.84 -3.33 -23.27
N GLU A 580 6.15 -4.47 -23.34
CA GLU A 580 4.79 -4.62 -23.89
C GLU A 580 3.72 -3.86 -23.07
N VAL A 581 4.06 -3.54 -21.82
CA VAL A 581 3.17 -3.16 -20.72
C VAL A 581 3.39 -1.71 -20.33
N ALA A 582 4.62 -1.37 -19.94
CA ALA A 582 5.01 -0.11 -19.33
C ALA A 582 5.71 0.85 -20.31
N GLY A 583 5.59 0.61 -21.62
CA GLY A 583 6.08 1.53 -22.65
C GLY A 583 7.59 1.50 -22.88
N GLY A 584 8.21 0.31 -22.84
CA GLY A 584 9.61 0.13 -23.30
C GLY A 584 10.67 -0.14 -22.24
N PHE A 585 10.31 -0.38 -20.98
CA PHE A 585 11.32 -0.62 -19.94
C PHE A 585 11.74 -2.08 -19.81
N ARG A 586 13.06 -2.29 -19.95
CA ARG A 586 13.75 -3.50 -19.52
C ARG A 586 14.66 -3.18 -18.36
N ASN A 587 14.52 -3.96 -17.29
CA ASN A 587 15.40 -3.91 -16.14
C ASN A 587 16.31 -5.13 -16.15
N TYR A 588 17.59 -4.89 -15.90
CA TYR A 588 18.64 -5.90 -15.85
C TYR A 588 19.36 -5.82 -14.52
N ILE A 589 19.82 -6.95 -13.99
CA ILE A 589 20.78 -6.96 -12.90
C ILE A 589 21.98 -7.78 -13.35
N VAL A 590 23.11 -7.11 -13.52
CA VAL A 590 24.38 -7.73 -13.89
C VAL A 590 25.15 -8.03 -12.61
N VAL A 591 25.42 -9.30 -12.36
CA VAL A 591 26.26 -9.76 -11.25
C VAL A 591 27.67 -10.01 -11.78
N ALA A 592 28.65 -9.29 -11.23
CA ALA A 592 30.05 -9.35 -11.64
C ALA A 592 30.97 -9.52 -10.42
N THR A 593 31.95 -10.40 -10.53
CA THR A 593 32.92 -10.69 -9.46
C THR A 593 34.33 -10.32 -9.92
N ALA A 594 35.20 -9.97 -8.97
CA ALA A 594 36.64 -10.00 -9.22
C ALA A 594 37.06 -11.44 -9.60
N GLY A 595 37.94 -11.55 -10.59
CA GLY A 595 38.54 -12.83 -11.02
C GLY A 595 39.72 -13.26 -10.16
#